data_AF-A0A7K4DI94-F1
#
_entry.id   AF-A0A7K4DI94-F1
#
_cell.length_a   1.000
_cell.length_b   1.000
_cell.length_c   1.000
_cell.angle_alpha   90.00
_cell.angle_beta   90.00
_cell.angle_gamma   90.00
#
_symmetry.space_group_name_H-M   'P 1'
#
loop_
_entity.id
_entity.type
_entity.pdbx_description
1 polymer ?
#
loop_
_entity_poly.entity_id
_entity_poly.type
_entity_poly.pdbx_seq_one_letter_code
_entity_poly.pdbx_strand_id
1 'polypeptide(L)'
;MRWVTAGVVLMLIAVLAAPAAAGSDERYSYITVENVTVRLLEEDAVVTINYQIDSGIGLLVLLLGKSDLRQKVLDVLNFEGARVQTVDLEHAVVHVKNASNDYGRGSYWFPEHRFGVVVPSLTIVTPHDTKHYEKVSEITGGLGYFSTN
;
A
#
# COMPACT_ATOMS: atom_id res chain seq x y z
N MET A 1 -15.39 2.78 48.24
CA MET A 1 -14.21 2.72 47.34
C MET A 1 -14.18 1.49 46.43
N ARG A 2 -14.31 0.24 46.92
CA ARG A 2 -14.22 -0.98 46.09
C ARG A 2 -15.21 -1.07 44.91
N TRP A 3 -16.40 -0.48 45.08
CA TRP A 3 -17.46 -0.44 44.06
C TRP A 3 -17.21 0.60 42.97
N VAL A 4 -16.51 1.69 43.30
CA VAL A 4 -16.13 2.73 42.34
C VAL A 4 -15.01 2.22 41.44
N THR A 5 -14.02 1.53 42.02
CA THR A 5 -12.96 0.85 41.25
C THR A 5 -13.52 -0.23 40.33
N ALA A 6 -14.51 -1.01 40.80
CA ALA A 6 -15.16 -2.02 39.96
C ALA A 6 -15.93 -1.37 38.80
N GLY A 7 -16.65 -0.27 39.04
CA GLY A 7 -17.35 0.47 38.00
C GLY A 7 -16.42 1.08 36.95
N VAL A 8 -15.30 1.65 37.37
CA VAL A 8 -14.29 2.22 36.45
C VAL A 8 -13.62 1.12 35.60
N VAL A 9 -13.31 -0.02 36.20
CA VAL A 9 -12.73 -1.16 35.46
C VAL A 9 -13.74 -1.75 34.46
N LEU A 10 -15.01 -1.87 34.84
CA LEU A 10 -16.07 -2.36 33.95
C LEU A 10 -16.30 -1.40 32.76
N MET A 11 -16.24 -0.08 33.00
CA MET A 11 -16.34 0.94 31.96
C MET A 11 -15.15 0.89 30.98
N LEU A 12 -13.93 0.68 31.50
CA LEU A 12 -12.72 0.50 30.67
C LEU A 12 -12.82 -0.76 29.78
N ILE A 13 -13.36 -1.86 30.31
CA ILE A 13 -13.56 -3.11 29.55
C ILE A 13 -14.66 -2.94 28.48
N ALA A 14 -15.71 -2.16 28.76
CA ALA A 14 -16.77 -1.89 27.79
C ALA A 14 -16.30 -1.02 26.61
N VAL A 15 -15.35 -0.10 26.82
CA VAL A 15 -14.72 0.70 25.74
C VAL A 15 -13.85 -0.18 24.83
N LEU A 16 -13.21 -1.22 25.37
CA LEU A 16 -12.43 -2.19 24.60
C LEU A 16 -13.29 -3.17 23.77
N ALA A 17 -14.59 -3.26 24.08
CA ALA A 17 -15.55 -4.12 23.38
C ALA A 17 -16.32 -3.40 22.27
N ALA A 18 -15.99 -2.13 21.96
CA ALA A 18 -16.49 -1.48 20.77
C ALA A 18 -16.11 -2.36 19.55
N PRO A 19 -17.04 -2.67 18.64
CA PRO A 19 -16.72 -3.45 17.47
C PRO A 19 -15.59 -2.72 16.74
N ALA A 20 -14.43 -3.37 16.64
CA ALA A 20 -13.42 -2.97 15.69
C ALA A 20 -14.13 -2.95 14.35
N ALA A 21 -14.28 -1.75 13.75
CA ALA A 21 -14.91 -1.59 12.45
C ALA A 21 -14.33 -2.68 11.54
N ALA A 22 -15.19 -3.55 11.03
CA ALA A 22 -14.80 -4.65 10.16
C ALA A 22 -13.84 -4.08 9.12
N GLY A 23 -12.60 -4.60 9.09
CA GLY A 23 -11.57 -4.09 8.21
C GLY A 23 -12.12 -4.07 6.79
N SER A 24 -12.13 -2.88 6.19
CA SER A 24 -12.49 -2.76 4.78
C SER A 24 -11.42 -3.46 3.94
N ASP A 25 -11.78 -3.94 2.75
CA ASP A 25 -10.88 -4.74 1.91
C ASP A 25 -9.60 -3.97 1.50
N GLU A 26 -9.62 -2.64 1.61
CA GLU A 26 -8.48 -1.73 1.39
C GLU A 26 -7.56 -1.53 2.61
N ARG A 27 -7.88 -2.12 3.76
CA ARG A 27 -7.16 -1.94 5.01
C ARG A 27 -6.16 -3.07 5.27
N TYR A 28 -4.92 -2.71 5.55
CA TYR A 28 -3.89 -3.62 6.03
C TYR A 28 -3.39 -3.18 7.41
N SER A 29 -3.74 -3.93 8.45
CA SER A 29 -3.40 -3.58 9.84
C SER A 29 -3.94 -2.19 10.25
N TYR A 30 -3.07 -1.20 10.50
CA TYR A 30 -3.42 0.18 10.85
C TYR A 30 -3.32 1.16 9.67
N ILE A 31 -3.09 0.64 8.46
CA ILE A 31 -2.93 1.41 7.23
C ILE A 31 -4.17 1.19 6.36
N THR A 32 -4.79 2.28 5.93
CA THR A 32 -5.88 2.24 4.93
C THR A 32 -5.35 2.81 3.63
N VAL A 33 -5.31 1.99 2.57
CA VAL A 33 -4.79 2.41 1.27
C VAL A 33 -5.81 3.34 0.62
N GLU A 34 -5.35 4.48 0.11
CA GLU A 34 -6.19 5.41 -0.64
C GLU A 34 -6.00 5.22 -2.14
N ASN A 35 -4.74 5.24 -2.58
CA ASN A 35 -4.40 5.07 -3.99
C ASN A 35 -2.95 4.59 -4.17
N VAL A 36 -2.71 3.96 -5.32
CA VAL A 36 -1.40 3.51 -5.76
C VAL A 36 -1.15 4.05 -7.18
N THR A 37 0.03 4.63 -7.40
CA THR A 37 0.51 4.99 -8.73
C THR A 37 1.75 4.15 -9.06
N VAL A 38 1.68 3.37 -10.13
CA VAL A 38 2.81 2.62 -10.70
C VAL A 38 3.31 3.39 -11.91
N ARG A 39 4.54 3.92 -11.86
CA ARG A 39 5.20 4.54 -13.02
C ARG A 39 6.22 3.57 -13.59
N LEU A 40 5.96 3.12 -14.81
CA LEU A 40 6.78 2.16 -15.54
C LEU A 40 7.82 2.90 -16.39
N LEU A 41 9.09 2.56 -16.20
CA LEU A 41 10.23 3.13 -16.94
C LEU A 41 11.17 2.00 -17.33
N GLU A 42 11.17 1.64 -18.62
CA GLU A 42 11.93 0.49 -19.14
C GLU A 42 11.62 -0.79 -18.36
N GLU A 43 12.59 -1.48 -17.78
CA GLU A 43 12.37 -2.71 -16.98
C GLU A 43 11.97 -2.43 -15.53
N ASP A 44 12.13 -1.19 -15.05
CA ASP A 44 11.94 -0.80 -13.65
C ASP A 44 10.62 -0.05 -13.43
N ALA A 45 10.21 0.05 -12.17
CA ALA A 45 9.06 0.85 -11.78
C ALA A 45 9.29 1.66 -10.51
N VAL A 46 8.70 2.85 -10.48
CA VAL A 46 8.54 3.65 -9.25
C VAL A 46 7.08 3.60 -8.85
N VAL A 47 6.82 3.06 -7.67
CA VAL A 47 5.48 2.90 -7.10
C VAL A 47 5.31 3.87 -5.95
N THR A 48 4.32 4.75 -6.07
CA THR A 48 3.89 5.64 -4.98
C THR A 48 2.59 5.11 -4.41
N ILE A 49 2.53 4.94 -3.09
CA ILE A 49 1.31 4.56 -2.37
C ILE A 49 0.97 5.67 -1.39
N ASN A 50 -0.29 6.11 -1.41
CA ASN A 50 -0.85 7.03 -0.43
C ASN A 50 -1.81 6.28 0.48
N TYR A 51 -1.76 6.59 1.77
CA TYR A 51 -2.50 5.88 2.79
C TYR A 51 -2.79 6.75 4.01
N GLN A 52 -3.77 6.32 4.80
CA GLN A 52 -4.03 6.86 6.12
C GLN A 52 -3.54 5.89 7.19
N ILE A 53 -2.90 6.44 8.22
CA ILE A 53 -2.62 5.73 9.46
C ILE A 53 -3.74 6.02 10.45
N ASP A 54 -4.29 4.96 11.05
CA ASP A 54 -5.27 5.08 12.11
C ASP A 54 -4.82 6.07 13.20
N SER A 55 -5.70 7.01 13.55
CA SER A 55 -5.39 8.15 14.43
C SER A 55 -4.86 7.77 15.81
N GLY A 56 -5.21 6.58 16.32
CA GLY A 56 -4.69 6.05 17.59
C GLY A 56 -3.27 5.48 17.51
N ILE A 57 -2.73 5.26 16.31
CA ILE A 57 -1.48 4.52 16.06
C ILE A 57 -0.38 5.42 15.48
N GLY A 58 -0.73 6.56 14.84
CA GLY A 58 0.25 7.46 14.21
C GLY A 58 1.39 7.91 15.13
N LEU A 59 1.09 8.26 16.39
CA LEU A 59 2.10 8.62 17.38
C LEU A 59 3.03 7.44 17.71
N LEU A 60 2.48 6.23 17.82
CA LEU A 60 3.28 5.03 18.10
C LEU A 60 4.23 4.71 16.95
N VAL A 61 3.79 4.88 15.70
CA VAL A 61 4.64 4.69 14.52
C VAL A 61 5.81 5.69 14.50
N LEU A 62 5.56 6.94 14.89
CA LEU A 62 6.62 7.94 15.02
C LEU A 62 7.62 7.60 16.12
N LEU A 63 7.15 7.11 17.27
CA LEU A 63 7.98 6.83 18.44
C LEU A 63 8.76 5.51 18.33
N LEU A 64 8.14 4.46 17.78
CA LEU A 64 8.72 3.12 17.66
C LEU A 64 9.52 2.93 16.36
N GLY A 65 9.43 3.89 15.45
CA GLY A 65 10.15 3.92 14.19
C GLY A 65 9.38 3.34 13.02
N LYS A 66 9.71 3.83 11.82
CA LYS A 66 9.00 3.52 10.57
C LYS A 66 9.34 2.14 9.97
N SER A 67 10.08 1.29 10.68
CA SER A 67 10.51 -0.02 10.15
C SER A 67 9.32 -0.96 9.95
N ASP A 68 8.39 -1.00 10.89
CA ASP A 68 7.17 -1.79 10.72
C ASP A 68 6.33 -1.24 9.57
N LEU A 69 6.12 0.08 9.51
CA LEU A 69 5.40 0.74 8.42
C LEU A 69 6.02 0.43 7.04
N ARG A 70 7.36 0.44 6.94
CA ARG A 70 8.09 0.05 5.73
C ARG A 70 7.75 -1.36 5.30
N GLN A 71 7.71 -2.32 6.24
CA GLN A 71 7.36 -3.69 5.94
C GLN A 71 5.90 -3.80 5.50
N LYS A 72 4.97 -3.12 6.20
CA LYS A 72 3.54 -3.13 5.84
C LYS A 72 3.28 -2.55 4.45
N VAL A 73 4.00 -1.49 4.06
CA VAL A 73 3.96 -0.95 2.69
C VAL A 73 4.40 -1.99 1.66
N LEU A 74 5.47 -2.75 1.95
CA LEU A 74 5.94 -3.82 1.06
C LEU A 74 4.94 -4.98 0.99
N ASP A 75 4.31 -5.35 2.11
CA ASP A 75 3.30 -6.41 2.16
C ASP A 75 2.03 -6.01 1.37
N VAL A 76 1.62 -4.74 1.47
CA VAL A 76 0.49 -4.17 0.71
C VAL A 76 0.77 -4.14 -0.79
N LEU A 77 1.94 -3.64 -1.17
CA LEU A 77 2.31 -3.51 -2.58
C LEU A 77 2.68 -4.86 -3.20
N ASN A 78 3.25 -5.78 -2.42
CA ASN A 78 3.57 -7.16 -2.76
C ASN A 78 4.44 -7.35 -4.02
N PHE A 79 5.30 -6.38 -4.34
CA PHE A 79 6.25 -6.50 -5.46
C PHE A 79 7.52 -7.24 -5.04
N GLU A 80 7.97 -8.19 -5.87
CA GLU A 80 9.28 -8.80 -5.71
C GLU A 80 10.41 -7.79 -5.97
N GLY A 81 11.52 -7.91 -5.23
CA GLY A 81 12.68 -7.02 -5.40
C GLY A 81 12.43 -5.55 -5.05
N ALA A 82 11.28 -5.24 -4.44
CA ALA A 82 10.89 -3.89 -4.06
C ALA A 82 11.77 -3.33 -2.93
N ARG A 83 12.19 -2.07 -3.09
CA ARG A 83 12.96 -1.32 -2.10
C ARG A 83 12.28 0.01 -1.82
N VAL A 84 11.86 0.20 -0.58
CA VAL A 84 11.27 1.48 -0.14
C VAL A 84 12.36 2.56 -0.14
N GLN A 85 12.15 3.62 -0.93
CA GLN A 85 13.03 4.79 -0.96
C GLN A 85 12.65 5.77 0.14
N THR A 86 11.35 6.05 0.26
CA THR A 86 10.81 7.00 1.24
C THR A 86 9.56 6.40 1.88
N VAL A 87 9.39 6.66 3.18
CA VAL A 87 8.17 6.32 3.94
C VAL A 87 7.92 7.39 5.00
N ASP A 88 6.73 7.94 5.03
CA ASP A 88 6.25 8.83 6.10
C ASP A 88 4.87 8.40 6.59
N LEU A 89 4.04 9.30 7.12
CA LEU A 89 2.76 8.91 7.70
C LEU A 89 1.62 8.90 6.69
N GLU A 90 1.83 9.48 5.51
CA GLU A 90 0.80 9.73 4.50
C GLU A 90 1.10 8.98 3.21
N HIS A 91 2.37 8.73 2.92
CA HIS A 91 2.75 8.03 1.70
C HIS A 91 4.08 7.26 1.82
N ALA A 92 4.33 6.45 0.80
CA ALA A 92 5.61 5.82 0.57
C ALA A 92 5.95 5.77 -0.92
N VAL A 93 7.24 5.79 -1.22
CA VAL A 93 7.79 5.64 -2.57
C VAL A 93 8.68 4.41 -2.59
N VAL A 94 8.40 3.50 -3.51
CA VAL A 94 9.04 2.19 -3.62
C VAL A 94 9.61 2.03 -5.02
N HIS A 95 10.88 1.66 -5.10
CA HIS A 95 11.52 1.29 -6.36
C HIS A 95 11.43 -0.22 -6.53
N VAL A 96 10.87 -0.67 -7.64
CA VAL A 96 10.75 -2.08 -8.01
C VAL A 96 11.69 -2.33 -9.18
N LYS A 97 12.71 -3.16 -8.94
CA LYS A 97 13.63 -3.57 -10.00
C LYS A 97 13.03 -4.69 -10.83
N ASN A 98 13.27 -4.67 -12.15
CA ASN A 98 12.76 -5.68 -13.08
C ASN A 98 11.24 -5.90 -12.90
N ALA A 99 10.51 -4.80 -12.70
CA ALA A 99 9.06 -4.80 -12.61
C ALA A 99 8.42 -5.29 -13.91
N SER A 100 9.11 -5.10 -15.04
CA SER A 100 8.69 -5.51 -16.37
C SER A 100 9.74 -6.36 -17.05
N ASN A 101 9.30 -7.28 -17.91
CA ASN A 101 10.17 -8.05 -18.79
C ASN A 101 10.54 -7.22 -20.03
N ASP A 102 11.83 -7.11 -20.33
CA ASP A 102 12.32 -6.53 -21.59
C ASP A 102 12.26 -7.55 -22.73
N TYR A 103 11.53 -7.22 -23.79
CA TYR A 103 11.42 -8.01 -25.02
C TYR A 103 12.30 -7.46 -26.17
N GLY A 104 13.12 -6.46 -25.87
CA GLY A 104 14.01 -5.78 -26.79
C GLY A 104 13.31 -4.72 -27.64
N ARG A 105 14.12 -3.90 -28.31
CA ARG A 105 13.66 -2.80 -29.18
C ARG A 105 12.72 -1.82 -28.46
N GLY A 106 12.96 -1.59 -27.17
CA GLY A 106 12.17 -0.71 -26.32
C GLY A 106 10.76 -1.23 -26.02
N SER A 107 10.51 -2.54 -26.18
CA SER A 107 9.22 -3.18 -25.87
C SER A 107 9.29 -3.86 -24.51
N TYR A 108 8.37 -3.54 -23.61
CA TYR A 108 8.34 -4.05 -22.25
C TYR A 108 6.98 -4.65 -21.93
N TRP A 109 6.98 -5.63 -21.03
CA TRP A 109 5.77 -6.28 -20.52
C TRP A 109 5.74 -6.20 -19.00
N PHE A 110 4.80 -5.42 -18.47
CA PHE A 110 4.47 -5.43 -17.05
C PHE A 110 3.54 -6.62 -16.77
N PRO A 111 3.96 -7.64 -16.01
CA PRO A 111 3.19 -8.86 -15.83
C PRO A 111 1.95 -8.65 -14.97
N GLU A 112 1.17 -9.72 -14.80
CA GLU A 112 0.12 -9.76 -13.80
C GLU A 112 0.70 -9.52 -12.39
N HIS A 113 -0.08 -8.87 -11.54
CA HIS A 113 0.37 -8.48 -10.21
C HIS A 113 -0.78 -8.49 -9.22
N ARG A 114 -0.56 -9.06 -8.03
CA ARG A 114 -1.55 -9.12 -6.95
C ARG A 114 -1.10 -8.27 -5.77
N PHE A 115 -1.95 -7.34 -5.36
CA PHE A 115 -1.76 -6.53 -4.17
C PHE A 115 -2.19 -7.30 -2.91
N GLY A 116 -1.63 -6.93 -1.76
CA GLY A 116 -2.00 -7.52 -0.46
C GLY A 116 -3.39 -7.10 0.04
N VAL A 117 -4.01 -6.10 -0.59
CA VAL A 117 -5.34 -5.54 -0.30
C VAL A 117 -6.03 -5.11 -1.58
N VAL A 118 -7.31 -4.77 -1.50
CA VAL A 118 -8.00 -4.09 -2.60
C VAL A 118 -7.53 -2.63 -2.65
N VAL A 119 -6.89 -2.24 -3.75
CA VAL A 119 -6.47 -0.85 -3.99
C VAL A 119 -7.69 -0.05 -4.49
N PRO A 120 -8.16 1.00 -3.77
CA PRO A 120 -9.35 1.74 -4.20
C PRO A 120 -9.17 2.45 -5.54
N SER A 121 -8.00 3.04 -5.77
CA SER A 121 -7.64 3.71 -7.03
C SER A 121 -6.22 3.36 -7.43
N LEU A 122 -6.06 2.77 -8.60
CA LEU A 122 -4.78 2.38 -9.19
C LEU A 122 -4.54 3.15 -10.48
N THR A 123 -3.41 3.84 -10.56
CA THR A 123 -2.95 4.52 -11.78
C THR A 123 -1.68 3.86 -12.28
N ILE A 124 -1.67 3.39 -13.52
CA ILE A 124 -0.48 2.87 -14.19
C ILE A 124 -0.05 3.88 -15.25
N VAL A 125 1.11 4.48 -15.06
CA VAL A 125 1.70 5.45 -15.98
C VAL A 125 2.79 4.75 -16.77
N THR A 126 2.65 4.75 -18.08
CA THR A 126 3.70 4.36 -19.04
C THR A 126 4.24 5.63 -19.71
N PRO A 127 5.33 5.55 -20.48
CA PRO A 127 5.84 6.71 -21.19
C PRO A 127 4.85 7.33 -22.20
N HIS A 128 3.91 6.54 -22.74
CA HIS A 128 3.00 6.95 -23.82
C HIS A 128 1.52 6.99 -23.42
N ASP A 129 1.15 6.40 -22.28
CA ASP A 129 -0.24 6.24 -21.86
C ASP A 129 -0.36 6.21 -20.33
N THR A 130 -1.54 6.59 -19.81
CA THR A 130 -1.90 6.46 -18.40
C THR A 130 -3.23 5.75 -18.25
N LYS A 131 -3.21 4.61 -17.57
CA LYS A 131 -4.40 3.79 -17.30
C LYS A 131 -4.85 3.94 -15.86
N HIS A 132 -6.16 3.98 -15.67
CA HIS A 132 -6.79 4.17 -14.36
C HIS A 132 -7.72 3.00 -14.10
N TYR A 133 -7.68 2.48 -12.89
CA TYR A 133 -8.49 1.37 -12.44
C TYR A 133 -9.01 1.66 -11.03
N GLU A 134 -10.16 1.08 -10.69
CA GLU A 134 -10.77 1.22 -9.37
C GLU A 134 -10.99 -0.14 -8.73
N LYS A 135 -10.83 -0.20 -7.40
CA LYS A 135 -11.07 -1.39 -6.57
C LYS A 135 -10.36 -2.64 -7.12
N VAL A 136 -9.05 -2.53 -7.29
CA VAL A 136 -8.20 -3.58 -7.87
C VAL A 136 -7.44 -4.32 -6.78
N SER A 137 -7.65 -5.62 -6.65
CA SER A 137 -6.76 -6.52 -5.88
C SER A 137 -5.71 -7.20 -6.77
N GLU A 138 -5.95 -7.28 -8.07
CA GLU A 138 -5.10 -7.97 -9.03
C GLU A 138 -5.17 -7.34 -10.42
N ILE A 139 -4.01 -7.11 -11.02
CA ILE A 139 -3.84 -6.76 -12.43
C ILE A 139 -3.83 -8.07 -13.21
N THR A 140 -4.86 -8.31 -14.01
CA THR A 140 -5.00 -9.54 -14.80
C THR A 140 -4.42 -9.35 -16.20
N GLY A 141 -3.71 -10.37 -16.69
CA GLY A 141 -3.25 -10.43 -18.08
C GLY A 141 -2.11 -9.47 -18.45
N GLY A 142 -1.56 -8.72 -17.50
CA GLY A 142 -0.42 -7.81 -17.71
C GLY A 142 -0.69 -6.64 -18.65
N LEU A 143 0.36 -5.89 -18.97
CA LEU A 143 0.33 -4.69 -19.80
C LEU A 143 1.61 -4.53 -20.60
N GLY A 144 1.48 -4.47 -21.92
CA GLY A 144 2.58 -4.12 -22.82
C GLY A 144 2.73 -2.60 -22.96
N TYR A 145 3.97 -2.12 -23.03
CA TYR A 145 4.28 -0.71 -23.30
C TYR A 145 5.64 -0.54 -23.99
N PHE A 146 5.91 0.68 -24.46
CA PHE A 146 7.15 1.04 -25.12
C PHE A 146 7.90 2.12 -24.34
N SER A 147 9.24 2.07 -24.39
CA SER A 147 10.08 3.21 -23.97
C SER A 147 9.94 4.38 -24.97
N THR A 148 10.36 5.56 -24.54
CA THR A 148 10.34 6.80 -25.35
C THR A 148 11.57 7.03 -26.22
N ASN A 149 12.58 6.13 -26.21
CA ASN A 149 13.84 6.16 -26.99
C ASN A 149 14.08 7.40 -27.88
#